data_AF-A0A1F9NXX3-F1
#
_entry.id   AF-A0A1F9NXX3-F1
#
_cell.length_a   1.000
_cell.length_b   1.000
_cell.length_c   1.000
_cell.angle_alpha   90.00
_cell.angle_beta   90.00
_cell.angle_gamma   90.00
#
_symmetry.space_group_name_H-M   'P 1'
#
loop_
_entity.id
_entity.type
_entity.pdbx_description
1 polymer ?
#
loop_
_entity_poly.entity_id
_entity_poly.type
_entity_poly.pdbx_seq_one_letter_code
_entity_poly.pdbx_strand_id
1 'polypeptide(L)'
;RHVVAADRRPVVNGPACADCHGAHAVPKRTLSTSPIYYRNLAATCARCHGNPEVTGTRNVGIPGASRMYDRGIHNQAIMTKGLNKSATCADCHGAHDMLERTDTASSINKRNLPATCGKCHYGVFTIYRESVHGTSLARGVPDAPNCADCHGEHDIRQADDPKSQVSFGAISGKTCAACHAAEKLAARYGLPVEKVRGYEQSYHGLSARLGDKTVANCSSCHGVHEIFPSSDPRSTIHPGNLPVTCGKCHPGATANFAKGNIHVGPGGTGGMIKLWVERIYIWLIVGVIGGMVVHNGFDYFRKMQALYRRRREWEHPGYERLNRSERVQHVLTFTTFFTLVITGFALKFKWSIPLVADQTNVFLRGWGHRAAAVLMIATSIYHLFYAVFTARGRGQLVRMLPCWKDAEDVVGTIRYYLGLAGHKPKFDRFSYVEKAEYLALVWGTIVMVVTGFLLWFKDESLKHLPMWGLDVATIIHYYEAILATLAIFVWHLYYVFVNPDFAPMSFSWIDGKLSRHDMEHEHALELEEIEAYGRRGEIPPPDVTRIAPEEE
;
A
#
# COMPACT_ATOMS: atom_id res chain seq x y z
N ARG A 1 20.91 -34.86 -52.28
CA ARG A 1 20.14 -33.91 -53.12
C ARG A 1 20.28 -32.54 -52.49
N HIS A 2 21.07 -31.67 -53.10
CA HIS A 2 21.27 -30.29 -52.68
C HIS A 2 19.99 -29.50 -52.92
N VAL A 3 19.51 -28.79 -51.90
CA VAL A 3 18.49 -27.75 -52.08
C VAL A 3 19.15 -26.45 -51.65
N VAL A 4 19.43 -25.62 -52.64
CA VAL A 4 19.90 -24.24 -52.50
C VAL A 4 18.68 -23.35 -52.71
N ALA A 5 18.35 -22.51 -51.74
CA ALA A 5 17.53 -21.31 -51.91
C ALA A 5 18.01 -20.33 -50.83
N ALA A 6 18.66 -19.24 -51.21
CA ALA A 6 18.10 -17.93 -51.58
C ALA A 6 18.70 -16.94 -50.56
N ASP A 7 19.76 -16.28 -51.00
CA ASP A 7 20.50 -15.19 -50.34
C ASP A 7 21.43 -15.51 -49.15
N ARG A 8 22.11 -16.66 -49.18
CA ARG A 8 23.27 -16.88 -48.31
C ARG A 8 24.53 -16.36 -48.99
N ARG A 9 24.94 -15.13 -48.68
CA ARG A 9 26.36 -14.79 -48.81
C ARG A 9 27.15 -15.87 -48.05
N PRO A 10 28.12 -16.56 -48.66
CA PRO A 10 28.89 -17.56 -47.94
C PRO A 10 29.51 -16.88 -46.71
N VAL A 11 29.29 -17.45 -45.53
CA VAL A 11 29.98 -17.01 -44.32
C VAL A 11 31.45 -17.31 -44.54
N VAL A 12 32.21 -16.32 -45.00
CA VAL A 12 33.66 -16.42 -45.12
C VAL A 12 34.18 -16.73 -43.72
N ASN A 13 34.89 -17.85 -43.57
CA ASN A 13 35.41 -18.40 -42.30
C ASN A 13 34.36 -18.96 -41.31
N GLY A 14 33.29 -19.62 -41.77
CA GLY A 14 32.43 -20.44 -40.89
C GLY A 14 33.18 -21.61 -40.24
N PRO A 15 32.74 -22.11 -39.05
CA PRO A 15 33.35 -23.28 -38.42
C PRO A 15 33.21 -24.52 -39.30
N ALA A 16 34.27 -25.32 -39.40
CA ALA A 16 34.34 -26.60 -40.08
C ALA A 16 34.01 -27.76 -39.13
N CYS A 17 33.81 -28.96 -39.68
CA CYS A 17 33.51 -30.16 -38.89
C CYS A 17 34.58 -30.41 -37.80
N ALA A 18 35.85 -30.19 -38.14
CA ALA A 18 36.97 -30.38 -37.21
C ALA A 18 36.95 -29.41 -36.01
N ASP A 19 36.36 -28.22 -36.17
CA ASP A 19 36.26 -27.23 -35.09
C ASP A 19 35.33 -27.68 -33.97
N CYS A 20 34.38 -28.58 -34.26
CA CYS A 20 33.46 -29.13 -33.27
C CYS A 20 33.83 -30.57 -32.88
N HIS A 21 34.28 -31.39 -33.83
CA HIS A 21 34.51 -32.82 -33.63
C HIS A 21 35.98 -33.19 -33.35
N GLY A 22 36.91 -32.27 -33.58
CA GLY A 22 38.35 -32.55 -33.59
C GLY A 22 38.83 -33.09 -34.95
N ALA A 23 40.14 -33.27 -35.08
CA ALA A 23 40.78 -33.83 -36.26
C ALA A 23 41.41 -35.19 -35.94
N HIS A 24 41.17 -36.19 -36.80
CA HIS A 24 41.58 -37.59 -36.64
C HIS A 24 41.02 -38.29 -35.39
N ALA A 25 40.73 -39.60 -35.49
CA ALA A 25 40.20 -40.41 -34.39
C ALA A 25 38.99 -39.78 -33.65
N VAL A 26 38.04 -39.19 -34.39
CA VAL A 26 36.87 -38.48 -33.83
C VAL A 26 36.08 -39.40 -32.89
N PRO A 27 36.08 -39.13 -31.57
CA PRO A 27 35.40 -39.98 -30.61
C PRO A 27 33.88 -39.91 -30.79
N LYS A 28 33.20 -41.05 -30.64
CA LYS A 28 31.73 -41.13 -30.65
C LYS A 28 31.15 -40.17 -29.59
N ARG A 29 30.04 -39.51 -29.91
CA ARG A 29 29.35 -38.55 -29.02
C ARG A 29 28.97 -39.10 -27.63
N THR A 30 28.93 -40.42 -27.47
CA THR A 30 28.60 -41.11 -26.22
C THR A 30 29.80 -41.24 -25.28
N LEU A 31 31.01 -40.96 -25.75
CA LEU A 31 32.23 -41.02 -24.96
C LEU A 31 32.49 -39.68 -24.28
N SER A 32 32.85 -39.70 -23.01
CA SER A 32 33.16 -38.50 -22.21
C SER A 32 34.36 -37.70 -22.73
N THR A 33 35.22 -38.33 -23.53
CA THR A 33 36.35 -37.69 -24.22
C THR A 33 35.92 -36.88 -25.45
N SER A 34 34.68 -37.05 -25.93
CA SER A 34 34.20 -36.35 -27.11
C SER A 34 33.91 -34.88 -26.82
N PRO A 35 34.37 -33.93 -27.66
CA PRO A 35 34.04 -32.51 -27.48
C PRO A 35 32.53 -32.23 -27.56
N ILE A 36 31.79 -33.10 -28.26
CA ILE A 36 30.33 -33.01 -28.41
C ILE A 36 29.57 -33.94 -27.46
N TYR A 37 30.24 -34.54 -26.47
CA TYR A 37 29.57 -35.18 -25.35
C TYR A 37 28.70 -34.13 -24.63
N TYR A 38 27.51 -34.51 -24.14
CA TYR A 38 26.53 -33.55 -23.61
C TYR A 38 27.11 -32.60 -22.53
N ARG A 39 28.05 -33.09 -21.72
CA ARG A 39 28.75 -32.29 -20.69
C ARG A 39 29.81 -31.34 -21.26
N ASN A 40 30.40 -31.69 -22.40
CA ASN A 40 31.48 -30.93 -23.03
C ASN A 40 30.96 -29.94 -24.08
N LEU A 41 29.73 -30.14 -24.57
CA LEU A 41 29.16 -29.38 -25.69
C LEU A 41 29.13 -27.87 -25.43
N ALA A 42 28.81 -27.44 -24.20
CA ALA A 42 28.82 -26.03 -23.82
C ALA A 42 30.21 -25.40 -23.98
N ALA A 43 31.26 -26.09 -23.53
CA ALA A 43 32.64 -25.66 -23.69
C ALA A 43 33.06 -25.62 -25.16
N THR A 44 32.63 -26.61 -25.96
CA THR A 44 32.86 -26.66 -27.41
C THR A 44 32.26 -25.44 -28.12
N CYS A 45 31.00 -25.10 -27.84
CA CYS A 45 30.37 -23.90 -28.40
C CYS A 45 31.05 -22.61 -27.89
N ALA A 46 31.48 -22.58 -26.63
CA ALA A 46 32.10 -21.42 -26.00
C ALA A 46 33.49 -21.08 -26.56
N ARG A 47 34.18 -22.00 -27.24
CA ARG A 47 35.45 -21.69 -27.95
C ARG A 47 35.30 -20.50 -28.91
N CYS A 48 34.17 -20.41 -29.59
CA CYS A 48 33.84 -19.30 -30.48
C CYS A 48 32.83 -18.34 -29.83
N HIS A 49 31.72 -18.84 -29.29
CA HIS A 49 30.65 -17.99 -28.73
C HIS A 49 30.95 -17.40 -27.35
N GLY A 50 32.05 -17.80 -26.72
CA GLY A 50 32.58 -17.18 -25.49
C GLY A 50 33.80 -16.30 -25.71
N ASN A 51 34.37 -16.28 -26.93
CA ASN A 51 35.55 -15.50 -27.26
C ASN A 51 35.16 -14.09 -27.75
N PRO A 52 35.51 -13.01 -27.02
CA PRO A 52 35.21 -11.63 -27.40
C PRO A 52 35.73 -11.24 -28.79
N GLU A 53 36.88 -11.77 -29.22
CA GLU A 53 37.47 -11.47 -30.53
C GLU A 53 36.60 -12.00 -31.69
N VAL A 54 36.01 -13.19 -31.48
CA VAL A 54 35.10 -13.82 -32.46
C VAL A 54 33.72 -13.19 -32.40
N THR A 55 33.20 -12.92 -31.19
CA THR A 55 31.86 -12.35 -31.02
C THR A 55 31.80 -10.85 -31.32
N GLY A 56 32.91 -10.13 -31.24
CA GLY A 56 32.99 -8.70 -31.54
C GLY A 56 33.11 -8.39 -33.03
N THR A 57 33.57 -9.36 -33.83
CA THR A 57 33.72 -9.24 -35.29
C THR A 57 32.56 -9.87 -36.07
N ARG A 58 31.65 -10.56 -35.39
CA ARG A 58 30.46 -11.21 -35.98
C ARG A 58 29.18 -10.72 -35.33
N ASN A 59 28.09 -10.73 -36.10
CA ASN A 59 26.77 -10.34 -35.61
C ASN A 59 26.17 -11.44 -34.72
N VAL A 60 26.70 -11.61 -33.51
CA VAL A 60 26.17 -12.54 -32.51
C VAL A 60 25.05 -11.84 -31.74
N GLY A 61 23.83 -12.35 -31.87
CA GLY A 61 22.62 -11.68 -31.35
C GLY A 61 22.61 -11.44 -29.84
N ILE A 62 23.31 -12.26 -29.04
CA ILE A 62 23.43 -12.09 -27.59
C ILE A 62 24.89 -12.33 -27.17
N PRO A 63 25.71 -11.27 -27.05
CA PRO A 63 27.07 -11.40 -26.55
C PRO A 63 27.11 -11.98 -25.13
N GLY A 64 27.94 -12.98 -24.90
CA GLY A 64 28.07 -13.62 -23.57
C GLY A 64 27.00 -14.67 -23.24
N ALA A 65 26.19 -15.10 -24.22
CA ALA A 65 25.21 -16.17 -24.08
C ALA A 65 25.78 -17.47 -23.49
N SER A 66 27.04 -17.82 -23.81
CA SER A 66 27.73 -18.98 -23.24
C SER A 66 27.91 -18.88 -21.72
N ARG A 67 28.32 -17.71 -21.21
CA ARG A 67 28.46 -17.44 -19.77
C ARG A 67 27.11 -17.38 -19.05
N MET A 68 26.08 -16.92 -19.74
CA MET A 68 24.71 -16.97 -19.23
C MET A 68 24.25 -18.42 -19.07
N TYR A 69 24.43 -19.23 -20.12
CA TYR A 69 24.06 -20.64 -20.14
C TYR A 69 24.77 -21.42 -19.04
N ASP A 70 26.03 -21.11 -18.77
CA ASP A 70 26.80 -21.75 -17.70
C ASP A 70 26.12 -21.65 -16.33
N ARG A 71 25.49 -20.50 -16.04
CA ARG A 71 24.74 -20.23 -14.79
C ARG A 71 23.28 -20.70 -14.84
N GLY A 72 22.76 -20.97 -16.04
CA GLY A 72 21.39 -21.40 -16.25
C GLY A 72 21.12 -22.80 -15.70
N ILE A 73 19.85 -23.06 -15.35
CA ILE A 73 19.43 -24.30 -14.70
C ILE A 73 19.74 -25.54 -15.54
N HIS A 74 19.67 -25.43 -16.88
CA HIS A 74 19.97 -26.56 -17.77
C HIS A 74 21.44 -26.99 -17.67
N ASN A 75 22.40 -26.05 -17.73
CA ASN A 75 23.80 -26.40 -17.57
C ASN A 75 24.13 -26.85 -16.15
N GLN A 76 23.58 -26.17 -15.14
CA GLN A 76 23.75 -26.57 -13.75
C GLN A 76 23.27 -28.00 -13.52
N ALA A 77 22.14 -28.41 -14.10
CA ALA A 77 21.65 -29.78 -14.04
C ALA A 77 22.62 -30.81 -14.68
N ILE A 78 23.28 -30.47 -15.79
CA ILE A 78 24.29 -31.31 -16.46
C ILE A 78 25.56 -31.43 -15.60
N MET A 79 26.08 -30.29 -15.17
CA MET A 79 27.41 -30.19 -14.54
C MET A 79 27.38 -30.68 -13.10
N THR A 80 26.36 -30.28 -12.33
CA THR A 80 26.29 -30.57 -10.89
C THR A 80 25.53 -31.86 -10.57
N LYS A 81 24.45 -32.16 -11.32
CA LYS A 81 23.57 -33.32 -11.05
C LYS A 81 23.75 -34.47 -12.04
N GLY A 82 24.56 -34.29 -13.10
CA GLY A 82 24.78 -35.34 -14.11
C GLY A 82 23.54 -35.65 -14.97
N LEU A 83 22.56 -34.75 -15.01
CA LEU A 83 21.30 -34.97 -15.73
C LEU A 83 21.52 -34.78 -17.24
N ASN A 84 21.90 -35.87 -17.91
CA ASN A 84 22.26 -35.92 -19.34
C ASN A 84 21.13 -35.65 -20.34
N LYS A 85 19.87 -35.53 -19.86
CA LYS A 85 18.71 -35.13 -20.67
C LYS A 85 18.39 -33.63 -20.57
N SER A 86 19.16 -32.87 -19.79
CA SER A 86 18.96 -31.43 -19.70
C SER A 86 19.40 -30.76 -21.00
N ALA A 87 18.68 -29.71 -21.39
CA ALA A 87 18.88 -29.08 -22.70
C ALA A 87 20.27 -28.44 -22.84
N THR A 88 20.94 -28.74 -23.94
CA THR A 88 22.22 -28.17 -24.36
C THR A 88 22.01 -27.08 -25.44
N CYS A 89 23.10 -26.44 -25.86
CA CYS A 89 23.06 -25.48 -26.97
C CYS A 89 22.38 -26.06 -28.23
N ALA A 90 22.70 -27.32 -28.57
CA ALA A 90 22.20 -27.97 -29.78
C ALA A 90 20.73 -28.36 -29.71
N ASP A 91 20.16 -28.59 -28.52
CA ASP A 91 18.75 -28.96 -28.37
C ASP A 91 17.81 -27.79 -28.74
N CYS A 92 18.30 -26.56 -28.53
CA CYS A 92 17.62 -25.33 -28.92
C CYS A 92 18.02 -24.83 -30.31
N HIS A 93 19.31 -24.72 -30.61
CA HIS A 93 19.82 -24.08 -31.84
C HIS A 93 19.94 -25.03 -33.03
N GLY A 94 19.89 -26.34 -32.81
CA GLY A 94 20.31 -27.34 -33.80
C GLY A 94 21.81 -27.63 -33.72
N ALA A 95 22.25 -28.68 -34.43
CA ALA A 95 23.64 -29.12 -34.40
C ALA A 95 24.36 -28.89 -35.74
N HIS A 96 23.71 -29.23 -36.85
CA HIS A 96 24.25 -29.08 -38.21
C HIS A 96 23.35 -28.23 -39.12
N ASP A 97 22.27 -27.69 -38.55
CA ASP A 97 21.17 -27.00 -39.19
C ASP A 97 20.81 -25.71 -38.44
N MET A 98 21.82 -25.08 -37.82
CA MET A 98 21.64 -23.85 -37.06
C MET A 98 21.17 -22.72 -37.97
N LEU A 99 20.00 -22.16 -37.66
CA LEU A 99 19.37 -21.06 -38.39
C LEU A 99 19.22 -19.83 -37.49
N GLU A 100 19.30 -18.64 -38.09
CA GLU A 100 19.06 -17.39 -37.37
C GLU A 100 17.66 -17.32 -36.77
N ARG A 101 17.51 -16.60 -35.65
CA ARG A 101 16.21 -16.45 -34.95
C ARG A 101 15.09 -15.88 -35.83
N THR A 102 15.45 -15.04 -36.79
CA THR A 102 14.51 -14.41 -37.74
C THR A 102 14.00 -15.38 -38.80
N ASP A 103 14.74 -16.47 -39.07
CA ASP A 103 14.31 -17.51 -40.00
C ASP A 103 13.09 -18.25 -39.43
N THR A 104 12.02 -18.34 -40.23
CA THR A 104 10.78 -19.01 -39.84
C THR A 104 10.93 -20.52 -39.63
N ALA A 105 11.95 -21.14 -40.22
CA ALA A 105 12.28 -22.55 -40.03
C ALA A 105 13.17 -22.79 -38.79
N SER A 106 13.72 -21.73 -38.18
CA SER A 106 14.58 -21.86 -37.00
C SER A 106 13.81 -22.37 -35.78
N SER A 107 14.38 -23.34 -35.06
CA SER A 107 13.83 -23.85 -33.79
C SER A 107 13.78 -22.79 -32.68
N ILE A 108 14.61 -21.75 -32.77
CA ILE A 108 14.61 -20.62 -31.82
C ILE A 108 13.78 -19.43 -32.31
N ASN A 109 13.10 -19.54 -33.44
CA ASN A 109 12.15 -18.52 -33.89
C ASN A 109 11.06 -18.30 -32.83
N LYS A 110 10.60 -17.06 -32.66
CA LYS A 110 9.61 -16.71 -31.62
C LYS A 110 8.37 -17.61 -31.65
N ARG A 111 7.88 -18.00 -32.84
CA ARG A 111 6.71 -18.87 -33.01
C ARG A 111 7.01 -20.35 -32.76
N ASN A 112 8.24 -20.79 -33.01
CA ASN A 112 8.65 -22.20 -32.86
C ASN A 112 9.18 -22.51 -31.45
N LEU A 113 9.63 -21.49 -30.72
CA LEU A 113 10.29 -21.65 -29.43
C LEU A 113 9.45 -22.43 -28.40
N PRO A 114 8.12 -22.25 -28.26
CA PRO A 114 7.32 -23.09 -27.38
C PRO A 114 7.41 -24.59 -27.72
N ALA A 115 7.40 -24.94 -29.00
CA ALA A 115 7.54 -26.33 -29.44
C ALA A 115 8.95 -26.87 -29.16
N THR A 116 9.98 -26.03 -29.27
CA THR A 116 11.36 -26.37 -28.89
C THR A 116 11.47 -26.70 -27.41
N CYS A 117 10.92 -25.86 -26.52
CA CYS A 117 10.84 -26.16 -25.10
C CYS A 117 9.98 -27.42 -24.83
N GLY A 118 8.90 -27.59 -25.59
CA GLY A 118 7.96 -28.71 -25.51
C GLY A 118 8.54 -30.09 -25.84
N LYS A 119 9.72 -30.17 -26.48
CA LYS A 119 10.45 -31.44 -26.68
C LYS A 119 10.74 -32.15 -25.34
N CYS A 120 11.01 -31.37 -24.29
CA CYS A 120 11.26 -31.87 -22.94
C CYS A 120 10.15 -31.47 -21.94
N HIS A 121 9.56 -30.27 -22.10
CA HIS A 121 8.48 -29.76 -21.25
C HIS A 121 7.09 -29.96 -21.87
N TYR A 122 6.84 -31.14 -22.44
CA TYR A 122 5.64 -31.42 -23.23
C TYR A 122 4.34 -31.09 -22.48
N GLY A 123 4.23 -31.50 -21.21
CA GLY A 123 3.02 -31.27 -20.42
C GLY A 123 2.72 -29.78 -20.19
N VAL A 124 3.73 -28.93 -20.01
CA VAL A 124 3.53 -27.49 -19.86
C VAL A 124 3.26 -26.84 -21.22
N PHE A 125 3.92 -27.32 -22.27
CA PHE A 125 3.71 -26.83 -23.64
C PHE A 125 2.26 -27.00 -24.10
N THR A 126 1.63 -28.15 -23.82
CA THR A 126 0.23 -28.39 -24.20
C THR A 126 -0.72 -27.43 -23.48
N ILE A 127 -0.48 -27.15 -22.20
CA ILE A 127 -1.25 -26.17 -21.41
C ILE A 127 -1.06 -24.75 -21.97
N TYR A 128 0.20 -24.32 -22.15
CA TYR A 128 0.51 -22.97 -22.67
C TYR A 128 -0.14 -22.73 -24.03
N ARG A 129 -0.15 -23.72 -24.92
CA ARG A 129 -0.75 -23.62 -26.26
C ARG A 129 -2.23 -23.27 -26.22
N GLU A 130 -2.94 -23.67 -25.16
CA GLU A 130 -4.36 -23.38 -24.96
C GLU A 130 -4.62 -22.04 -24.24
N SER A 131 -3.58 -21.44 -23.65
CA SER A 131 -3.69 -20.14 -22.97
C SER A 131 -3.95 -18.99 -23.94
N VAL A 132 -4.36 -17.83 -23.41
CA VAL A 132 -4.53 -16.60 -24.21
C VAL A 132 -3.23 -16.18 -24.90
N HIS A 133 -2.07 -16.40 -24.28
CA HIS A 133 -0.77 -16.07 -24.87
C HIS A 133 -0.40 -17.04 -25.99
N GLY A 134 -0.54 -18.35 -25.75
CA GLY A 134 -0.21 -19.38 -26.75
C GLY A 134 -1.13 -19.32 -27.98
N THR A 135 -2.43 -19.12 -27.76
CA THR A 135 -3.41 -18.94 -28.86
C THR A 135 -3.16 -17.66 -29.65
N SER A 136 -2.79 -16.56 -29.00
CA SER A 136 -2.43 -15.31 -29.68
C SER A 136 -1.14 -15.45 -30.50
N LEU A 137 -0.13 -16.12 -29.96
CA LEU A 137 1.12 -16.40 -30.68
C LEU A 137 0.86 -17.28 -31.92
N ALA A 138 0.02 -18.31 -31.79
CA ALA A 138 -0.38 -19.19 -32.89
C ALA A 138 -1.14 -18.44 -33.99
N ARG A 139 -1.92 -17.40 -33.63
CA ARG A 139 -2.57 -16.48 -34.57
C ARG A 139 -1.61 -15.46 -35.21
N GLY A 140 -0.33 -15.52 -34.87
CA GLY A 140 0.71 -14.69 -35.46
C GLY A 140 0.88 -13.32 -34.83
N VAL A 141 0.27 -13.05 -33.66
CA VAL A 141 0.44 -11.79 -32.93
C VAL A 141 1.91 -11.65 -32.49
N PRO A 142 2.67 -10.68 -33.01
CA PRO A 142 4.12 -10.61 -32.83
C PRO A 142 4.53 -10.27 -31.40
N ASP A 143 3.68 -9.55 -30.66
CA ASP A 143 3.95 -9.16 -29.27
C ASP A 143 3.41 -10.18 -28.25
N ALA A 144 2.80 -11.29 -28.69
CA ALA A 144 2.35 -12.33 -27.78
C ALA A 144 3.55 -13.02 -27.10
N PRO A 145 3.56 -13.14 -25.76
CA PRO A 145 4.70 -13.69 -25.05
C PRO A 145 4.81 -15.20 -25.23
N ASN A 146 6.03 -15.71 -25.37
CA ASN A 146 6.39 -17.11 -25.37
C ASN A 146 7.19 -17.47 -24.10
N CYS A 147 7.71 -18.71 -24.04
CA CYS A 147 8.45 -19.21 -22.88
C CYS A 147 9.63 -18.30 -22.47
N ALA A 148 10.37 -17.74 -23.44
CA ALA A 148 11.52 -16.90 -23.17
C ALA A 148 11.16 -15.48 -22.72
N ASP A 149 10.00 -14.98 -23.12
CA ASP A 149 9.52 -13.66 -22.68
C ASP A 149 9.22 -13.63 -21.16
N CYS A 150 9.00 -14.80 -20.54
CA CYS A 150 8.80 -14.93 -19.09
C CYS A 150 10.00 -15.53 -18.35
N HIS A 151 10.60 -16.60 -18.87
CA HIS A 151 11.70 -17.32 -18.19
C HIS A 151 13.10 -16.82 -18.55
N GLY A 152 13.23 -15.99 -19.58
CA GLY A 152 14.51 -15.67 -20.21
C GLY A 152 14.99 -16.77 -21.16
N GLU A 153 16.19 -16.57 -21.71
CA GLU A 153 16.78 -17.47 -22.72
C GLU A 153 18.00 -18.22 -22.17
N HIS A 154 19.21 -17.70 -22.36
CA HIS A 154 20.42 -18.39 -21.94
C HIS A 154 20.66 -18.37 -20.42
N ASP A 155 19.87 -17.65 -19.62
CA ASP A 155 20.05 -17.57 -18.15
C ASP A 155 18.78 -17.98 -17.39
N ILE A 156 18.09 -19.02 -17.88
CA ILE A 156 16.87 -19.55 -17.25
C ILE A 156 17.20 -20.05 -15.85
N ARG A 157 16.47 -19.55 -14.85
CA ARG A 157 16.62 -19.88 -13.43
C ARG A 157 15.35 -20.56 -12.89
N GLN A 158 15.50 -21.27 -11.77
CA GLN A 158 14.36 -21.82 -11.04
C GLN A 158 13.48 -20.69 -10.47
N ALA A 159 12.19 -20.96 -10.28
CA ALA A 159 11.23 -19.94 -9.83
C ALA A 159 11.44 -19.48 -8.38
N ASP A 160 12.12 -20.27 -7.55
CA ASP A 160 12.48 -19.94 -6.17
C ASP A 160 13.73 -19.04 -6.08
N ASP A 161 14.55 -18.98 -7.13
CA ASP A 161 15.70 -18.07 -7.20
C ASP A 161 15.21 -16.61 -7.28
N PRO A 162 15.59 -15.73 -6.33
CA PRO A 162 15.21 -14.31 -6.34
C PRO A 162 15.63 -13.55 -7.60
N LYS A 163 16.66 -14.03 -8.33
CA LYS A 163 17.13 -13.45 -9.60
C LYS A 163 16.37 -13.98 -10.81
N SER A 164 15.45 -14.92 -10.61
CA SER A 164 14.60 -15.44 -11.67
C SER A 164 13.58 -14.39 -12.11
N GLN A 165 13.38 -14.32 -13.43
CA GLN A 165 12.33 -13.49 -14.03
C GLN A 165 10.93 -13.99 -13.67
N VAL A 166 10.77 -15.23 -13.22
CA VAL A 166 9.48 -15.78 -12.76
C VAL A 166 9.45 -15.98 -11.25
N SER A 167 10.35 -15.32 -10.51
CA SER A 167 10.30 -15.35 -9.05
C SER A 167 9.04 -14.69 -8.51
N PHE A 168 8.61 -15.12 -7.33
CA PHE A 168 7.41 -14.59 -6.69
C PHE A 168 7.35 -13.05 -6.68
N GLY A 169 8.47 -12.40 -6.35
CA GLY A 169 8.58 -10.94 -6.30
C GLY A 169 8.74 -10.26 -7.67
N ALA A 170 9.15 -11.00 -8.71
CA ALA A 170 9.28 -10.46 -10.06
C ALA A 170 7.95 -10.44 -10.83
N ILE A 171 7.05 -11.39 -10.58
CA ILE A 171 5.83 -11.61 -11.37
C ILE A 171 5.00 -10.33 -11.55
N SER A 172 4.56 -9.71 -10.45
CA SER A 172 3.64 -8.55 -10.53
C SER A 172 4.32 -7.25 -10.95
N GLY A 173 5.62 -7.08 -10.66
CA GLY A 173 6.32 -5.81 -10.89
C GLY A 173 7.20 -5.78 -12.14
N LYS A 174 7.58 -6.94 -12.67
CA LYS A 174 8.52 -7.07 -13.79
C LYS A 174 7.95 -7.97 -14.89
N THR A 175 7.58 -9.21 -14.58
CA THR A 175 7.25 -10.22 -15.61
C THR A 175 5.95 -9.90 -16.33
N CYS A 176 4.84 -9.80 -15.60
CA CYS A 176 3.54 -9.49 -16.19
C CYS A 176 3.43 -7.99 -16.51
N ALA A 177 3.92 -7.14 -15.61
CA ALA A 177 3.84 -5.69 -15.75
C ALA A 177 4.66 -5.15 -16.92
N ALA A 178 5.76 -5.80 -17.34
CA ALA A 178 6.55 -5.35 -18.49
C ALA A 178 5.71 -5.19 -19.77
N CYS A 179 4.68 -6.02 -19.95
CA CYS A 179 3.77 -5.92 -21.08
C CYS A 179 2.42 -5.30 -20.69
N HIS A 180 1.82 -5.71 -19.57
CA HIS A 180 0.47 -5.27 -19.20
C HIS A 180 0.40 -3.84 -18.62
N ALA A 181 1.52 -3.29 -18.14
CA ALA A 181 1.62 -1.89 -17.73
C ALA A 181 2.19 -0.98 -18.84
N ALA A 182 2.65 -1.56 -19.96
CA ALA A 182 3.24 -0.81 -21.06
C ALA A 182 2.14 -0.13 -21.90
N GLU A 183 1.90 1.16 -21.67
CA GLU A 183 0.81 1.93 -22.28
C GLU A 183 0.74 1.81 -23.80
N LYS A 184 1.90 1.90 -24.50
CA LYS A 184 1.95 1.77 -25.97
C LYS A 184 1.51 0.38 -26.45
N LEU A 185 1.94 -0.67 -25.76
CA LEU A 185 1.60 -2.04 -26.11
C LEU A 185 0.14 -2.33 -25.78
N ALA A 186 -0.31 -1.89 -24.62
CA ALA A 186 -1.69 -2.04 -24.17
C ALA A 186 -2.67 -1.31 -25.10
N ALA A 187 -2.37 -0.08 -25.50
CA ALA A 187 -3.19 0.69 -26.44
C ALA A 187 -3.30 0.00 -27.81
N ARG A 188 -2.20 -0.58 -28.32
CA ARG A 188 -2.18 -1.34 -29.59
C ARG A 188 -3.18 -2.50 -29.61
N TYR A 189 -3.39 -3.14 -28.46
CA TYR A 189 -4.23 -4.33 -28.33
C TYR A 189 -5.51 -4.12 -27.52
N GLY A 190 -5.85 -2.87 -27.19
CA GLY A 190 -7.04 -2.55 -26.38
C GLY A 190 -7.02 -3.16 -24.98
N LEU A 191 -5.84 -3.34 -24.39
CA LEU A 191 -5.68 -3.90 -23.04
C LEU A 191 -5.85 -2.80 -21.98
N PRO A 192 -6.62 -3.04 -20.90
CA PRO A 192 -6.84 -2.04 -19.86
C PRO A 192 -5.64 -1.98 -18.89
N VAL A 193 -4.76 -0.98 -19.07
CA VAL A 193 -3.59 -0.71 -18.20
C VAL A 193 -4.01 -0.46 -16.75
N GLU A 194 -5.21 0.08 -16.58
CA GLU A 194 -5.84 0.39 -15.30
C GLU A 194 -5.97 -0.85 -14.41
N LYS A 195 -6.04 -2.06 -14.98
CA LYS A 195 -6.09 -3.30 -14.19
C LYS A 195 -4.78 -3.54 -13.42
N VAL A 196 -3.63 -3.23 -14.02
CA VAL A 196 -2.35 -3.36 -13.32
C VAL A 196 -2.25 -2.31 -12.22
N ARG A 197 -2.58 -1.05 -12.52
CA ARG A 197 -2.62 0.03 -11.52
C ARG A 197 -3.56 -0.29 -10.36
N GLY A 198 -4.73 -0.85 -10.67
CA GLY A 198 -5.72 -1.28 -9.70
C GLY A 198 -5.22 -2.39 -8.78
N TYR A 199 -4.49 -3.38 -9.32
CA TYR A 199 -3.82 -4.39 -8.51
C TYR A 199 -2.73 -3.75 -7.62
N GLU A 200 -1.90 -2.87 -8.17
CA GLU A 200 -0.80 -2.22 -7.44
C GLU A 200 -1.27 -1.35 -6.26
N GLN A 201 -2.47 -0.81 -6.35
CA GLN A 201 -3.14 -0.03 -5.31
C GLN A 201 -3.92 -0.90 -4.31
N SER A 202 -4.14 -2.17 -4.61
CA SER A 202 -4.78 -3.11 -3.70
C SER A 202 -3.87 -3.48 -2.53
N TYR A 203 -4.45 -4.05 -1.47
CA TYR A 203 -3.69 -4.59 -0.34
C TYR A 203 -2.59 -5.57 -0.77
N HIS A 204 -2.92 -6.48 -1.69
CA HIS A 204 -1.95 -7.45 -2.23
C HIS A 204 -0.79 -6.77 -2.95
N GLY A 205 -1.08 -5.78 -3.81
CA GLY A 205 -0.06 -5.02 -4.53
C GLY A 205 0.84 -4.21 -3.61
N LEU A 206 0.26 -3.53 -2.61
CA LEU A 206 1.01 -2.76 -1.61
C LEU A 206 1.90 -3.65 -0.75
N SER A 207 1.38 -4.78 -0.23
CA SER A 207 2.19 -5.71 0.58
C SER A 207 3.30 -6.37 -0.25
N ALA A 208 3.00 -6.80 -1.49
CA ALA A 208 3.99 -7.41 -2.38
C ALA A 208 5.15 -6.45 -2.70
N ARG A 209 4.86 -5.15 -2.87
CA ARG A 209 5.88 -4.10 -3.06
C ARG A 209 6.80 -3.92 -1.84
N LEU A 210 6.32 -4.28 -0.66
CA LEU A 210 7.11 -4.28 0.57
C LEU A 210 7.90 -5.60 0.77
N GLY A 211 7.86 -6.51 -0.20
CA GLY A 211 8.60 -7.78 -0.16
C GLY A 211 7.86 -8.93 0.51
N ASP A 212 6.59 -8.75 0.89
CA ASP A 212 5.76 -9.82 1.44
C ASP A 212 5.49 -10.90 0.39
N LYS A 213 5.95 -12.12 0.65
CA LYS A 213 5.80 -13.28 -0.24
C LYS A 213 4.54 -14.09 0.04
N THR A 214 3.76 -13.71 1.06
CA THR A 214 2.58 -14.46 1.51
C THR A 214 1.28 -13.95 0.90
N VAL A 215 1.29 -12.76 0.28
CA VAL A 215 0.13 -12.21 -0.43
C VAL A 215 -0.07 -12.81 -1.81
N ALA A 216 -1.22 -12.61 -2.43
CA ALA A 216 -1.45 -13.03 -3.81
C ALA A 216 -0.70 -12.13 -4.80
N ASN A 217 -0.15 -12.71 -5.86
CA ASN A 217 0.40 -11.99 -7.01
C ASN A 217 -0.44 -12.27 -8.28
N CYS A 218 -0.05 -11.71 -9.44
CA CYS A 218 -0.82 -11.92 -10.68
C CYS A 218 -1.03 -13.40 -11.00
N SER A 219 0.00 -14.24 -10.80
CA SER A 219 -0.07 -15.68 -11.08
C SER A 219 -0.89 -16.47 -10.06
N SER A 220 -0.98 -15.99 -8.81
CA SER A 220 -1.82 -16.61 -7.78
C SER A 220 -3.30 -16.64 -8.17
N CYS A 221 -3.73 -15.62 -8.93
CA CYS A 221 -5.10 -15.50 -9.43
C CYS A 221 -5.25 -16.03 -10.86
N HIS A 222 -4.38 -15.61 -11.79
CA HIS A 222 -4.52 -15.89 -13.23
C HIS A 222 -3.91 -17.21 -13.70
N GLY A 223 -3.16 -17.91 -12.86
CA GLY A 223 -2.33 -19.05 -13.25
C GLY A 223 -0.98 -18.63 -13.83
N VAL A 224 -0.16 -19.61 -14.22
CA VAL A 224 1.19 -19.37 -14.77
C VAL A 224 1.24 -19.71 -16.26
N HIS A 225 0.90 -20.94 -16.62
CA HIS A 225 0.91 -21.42 -18.01
C HIS A 225 -0.51 -21.59 -18.57
N GLU A 226 -1.48 -21.76 -17.67
CA GLU A 226 -2.91 -21.97 -17.87
C GLU A 226 -3.71 -20.66 -17.82
N ILE A 227 -3.16 -19.59 -18.40
CA ILE A 227 -3.79 -18.26 -18.38
C ILE A 227 -4.95 -18.25 -19.39
N PHE A 228 -6.15 -18.52 -18.90
CA PHE A 228 -7.40 -18.52 -19.68
C PHE A 228 -8.19 -17.22 -19.49
N PRO A 229 -9.01 -16.80 -20.47
CA PRO A 229 -9.87 -15.63 -20.32
C PRO A 229 -10.88 -15.86 -19.20
N SER A 230 -11.34 -14.79 -18.53
CA SER A 230 -12.28 -14.88 -17.39
C SER A 230 -13.63 -15.49 -17.74
N SER A 231 -13.98 -15.59 -19.02
CA SER A 231 -15.19 -16.26 -19.52
C SER A 231 -15.03 -17.77 -19.70
N ASP A 232 -13.79 -18.29 -19.70
CA ASP A 232 -13.56 -19.74 -19.82
C ASP A 232 -13.79 -20.41 -18.45
N PRO A 233 -14.65 -21.43 -18.35
CA PRO A 233 -14.91 -22.16 -17.10
C PRO A 233 -13.65 -22.80 -16.49
N ARG A 234 -12.59 -23.04 -17.27
CA ARG A 234 -11.31 -23.57 -16.79
C ARG A 234 -10.44 -22.49 -16.14
N SER A 235 -10.74 -21.22 -16.34
CA SER A 235 -9.98 -20.10 -15.78
C SER A 235 -10.15 -20.05 -14.27
N THR A 236 -9.05 -19.94 -13.54
CA THR A 236 -9.05 -19.71 -12.08
C THR A 236 -9.72 -18.40 -11.69
N ILE A 237 -9.79 -17.43 -12.61
CA ILE A 237 -10.51 -16.15 -12.42
C ILE A 237 -11.92 -16.16 -13.01
N HIS A 238 -12.43 -17.32 -13.44
CA HIS A 238 -13.83 -17.42 -13.83
C HIS A 238 -14.72 -17.11 -12.61
N PRO A 239 -15.83 -16.36 -12.76
CA PRO A 239 -16.67 -15.96 -11.62
C PRO A 239 -17.11 -17.13 -10.72
N GLY A 240 -17.37 -18.30 -11.30
CA GLY A 240 -17.71 -19.52 -10.55
C GLY A 240 -16.54 -20.15 -9.78
N ASN A 241 -15.29 -19.86 -10.18
CA ASN A 241 -14.08 -20.43 -9.58
C ASN A 241 -13.42 -19.49 -8.55
N LEU A 242 -13.76 -18.20 -8.57
CA LEU A 242 -13.19 -17.21 -7.65
C LEU A 242 -13.29 -17.59 -6.16
N PRO A 243 -14.40 -18.17 -5.64
CA PRO A 243 -14.44 -18.62 -4.24
C PRO A 243 -13.36 -19.66 -3.92
N VAL A 244 -13.10 -20.59 -4.85
CA VAL A 244 -12.05 -21.61 -4.70
C VAL A 244 -10.66 -20.99 -4.84
N THR A 245 -10.46 -20.10 -5.81
CA THR A 245 -9.18 -19.43 -6.05
C THR A 245 -8.76 -18.59 -4.85
N CYS A 246 -9.67 -17.79 -4.31
CA CYS A 246 -9.40 -16.99 -3.12
C CYS A 246 -9.39 -17.83 -1.85
N GLY A 247 -10.17 -18.90 -1.79
CA GLY A 247 -10.22 -19.86 -0.68
C GLY A 247 -8.88 -20.54 -0.37
N LYS A 248 -7.93 -20.51 -1.31
CA LYS A 248 -6.54 -20.96 -1.08
C LYS A 248 -5.85 -20.16 0.04
N CYS A 249 -6.23 -18.90 0.24
CA CYS A 249 -5.64 -18.01 1.24
C CYS A 249 -6.68 -17.41 2.20
N HIS A 250 -7.97 -17.40 1.83
CA HIS A 250 -9.08 -16.87 2.63
C HIS A 250 -10.07 -17.97 3.00
N PRO A 251 -9.87 -18.65 4.15
CA PRO A 251 -10.79 -19.70 4.60
C PRO A 251 -12.22 -19.18 4.73
N GLY A 252 -13.17 -19.85 4.08
CA GLY A 252 -14.58 -19.44 4.08
C GLY A 252 -14.96 -18.43 2.98
N ALA A 253 -14.11 -18.21 1.97
CA ALA A 253 -14.45 -17.43 0.78
C ALA A 253 -15.71 -17.99 0.09
N THR A 254 -16.81 -17.23 0.14
CA THR A 254 -18.10 -17.59 -0.47
C THR A 254 -18.28 -16.99 -1.87
N ALA A 255 -19.37 -17.33 -2.56
CA ALA A 255 -19.75 -16.64 -3.79
C ALA A 255 -19.99 -15.13 -3.59
N ASN A 256 -20.45 -14.71 -2.41
CA ASN A 256 -20.60 -13.29 -2.08
C ASN A 256 -19.26 -12.60 -1.89
N PHE A 257 -18.27 -13.30 -1.32
CA PHE A 257 -16.90 -12.83 -1.20
C PHE A 257 -16.30 -12.49 -2.57
N ALA A 258 -16.55 -13.32 -3.59
CA ALA A 258 -16.08 -13.12 -4.95
C ALA A 258 -16.82 -12.02 -5.75
N LYS A 259 -17.85 -11.39 -5.17
CA LYS A 259 -18.59 -10.29 -5.83
C LYS A 259 -17.86 -8.97 -5.65
N GLY A 260 -17.34 -8.42 -6.74
CA GLY A 260 -16.71 -7.11 -6.79
C GLY A 260 -15.63 -7.03 -7.85
N ASN A 261 -14.96 -5.87 -7.92
CA ASN A 261 -13.78 -5.73 -8.76
C ASN A 261 -12.53 -6.14 -7.98
N ILE A 262 -11.83 -7.15 -8.48
CA ILE A 262 -10.56 -7.61 -7.91
C ILE A 262 -9.43 -6.60 -8.21
N HIS A 263 -9.45 -5.99 -9.40
CA HIS A 263 -8.56 -4.89 -9.74
C HIS A 263 -9.28 -3.56 -9.47
N VAL A 264 -8.77 -2.75 -8.54
CA VAL A 264 -9.38 -1.48 -8.15
C VAL A 264 -9.57 -0.59 -9.39
N GLY A 265 -10.81 -0.19 -9.67
CA GLY A 265 -11.16 0.59 -10.86
C GLY A 265 -12.64 0.96 -10.90
N PRO A 266 -13.04 1.92 -11.75
CA PRO A 266 -14.36 2.57 -11.73
C PRO A 266 -15.55 1.67 -12.14
N GLY A 267 -15.34 0.38 -12.43
CA GLY A 267 -16.40 -0.52 -12.89
C GLY A 267 -17.33 -1.02 -11.76
N GLY A 268 -18.58 -1.32 -12.10
CA GLY A 268 -19.53 -2.00 -11.20
C GLY A 268 -20.00 -1.19 -9.98
N THR A 269 -20.98 -1.73 -9.26
CA THR A 269 -21.62 -1.06 -8.10
C THR A 269 -20.62 -0.67 -7.01
N GLY A 270 -19.66 -1.55 -6.71
CA GLY A 270 -18.60 -1.27 -5.74
C GLY A 270 -17.67 -0.14 -6.18
N GLY A 271 -17.32 -0.05 -7.46
CA GLY A 271 -16.50 1.05 -7.99
C GLY A 271 -17.21 2.40 -7.85
N MET A 272 -18.51 2.46 -8.19
CA MET A 272 -19.31 3.67 -8.06
C MET A 272 -19.43 4.14 -6.61
N ILE A 273 -19.70 3.23 -5.66
CA ILE A 273 -19.79 3.58 -4.23
C ILE A 273 -18.46 4.16 -3.74
N LYS A 274 -17.33 3.52 -4.08
CA LYS A 274 -16.00 4.01 -3.70
C LYS A 274 -15.74 5.44 -4.18
N LEU A 275 -16.06 5.72 -5.45
CA LEU A 275 -15.89 7.05 -6.05
C LEU A 275 -16.70 8.12 -5.33
N TRP A 276 -17.94 7.81 -4.96
CA TRP A 276 -18.79 8.73 -4.20
C TRP A 276 -18.27 8.98 -2.79
N VAL A 277 -17.90 7.91 -2.07
CA VAL A 277 -17.33 8.01 -0.72
C VAL A 277 -16.06 8.86 -0.74
N GLU A 278 -15.15 8.60 -1.68
CA GLU A 278 -13.93 9.39 -1.86
C GLU A 278 -14.23 10.86 -2.13
N ARG A 279 -15.14 11.18 -3.06
CA ARG A 279 -15.52 12.57 -3.34
C ARG A 279 -16.14 13.26 -2.14
N ILE A 280 -17.04 12.59 -1.42
CA ILE A 280 -17.66 13.15 -0.22
C ILE A 280 -16.59 13.52 0.81
N TYR A 281 -15.64 12.61 1.07
CA TYR A 281 -14.54 12.89 2.00
C TYR A 281 -13.62 14.02 1.54
N ILE A 282 -13.31 14.11 0.24
CA ILE A 282 -12.51 15.22 -0.29
C ILE A 282 -13.21 16.56 -0.03
N TRP A 283 -14.50 16.66 -0.37
CA TRP A 283 -15.28 17.87 -0.12
C TRP A 283 -15.44 18.17 1.37
N LEU A 284 -15.61 17.14 2.20
CA LEU A 284 -15.65 17.26 3.65
C LEU A 284 -14.34 17.82 4.20
N ILE A 285 -13.19 17.27 3.78
CA ILE A 285 -11.87 17.74 4.21
C ILE A 285 -11.65 19.19 3.77
N VAL A 286 -11.90 19.52 2.50
CA VAL A 286 -11.73 20.88 1.99
C VAL A 286 -12.64 21.86 2.72
N GLY A 287 -13.90 21.52 2.95
CA GLY A 287 -14.87 22.37 3.65
C GLY A 287 -14.54 22.56 5.12
N VAL A 288 -14.32 21.45 5.86
CA VAL A 288 -14.06 21.47 7.30
C VAL A 288 -12.70 22.09 7.59
N ILE A 289 -11.61 21.55 7.01
CA ILE A 289 -10.26 22.05 7.28
C ILE A 289 -10.07 23.46 6.70
N GLY A 290 -10.62 23.73 5.51
CA GLY A 290 -10.59 25.08 4.95
C GLY A 290 -11.31 26.11 5.84
N GLY A 291 -12.49 25.76 6.35
CA GLY A 291 -13.21 26.58 7.33
C GLY A 291 -12.41 26.80 8.61
N MET A 292 -11.78 25.75 9.12
CA MET A 292 -10.92 25.81 10.32
C MET A 292 -9.74 26.77 10.14
N VAL A 293 -9.02 26.68 9.01
CA VAL A 293 -7.89 27.59 8.70
C VAL A 293 -8.36 29.04 8.63
N VAL A 294 -9.49 29.30 7.96
CA VAL A 294 -10.02 30.66 7.83
C VAL A 294 -10.40 31.24 9.19
N HIS A 295 -11.11 30.46 10.01
CA HIS A 295 -11.51 30.86 11.35
C HIS A 295 -10.29 31.14 12.24
N ASN A 296 -9.30 30.24 12.27
CA ASN A 296 -8.05 30.43 13.04
C ASN A 296 -7.24 31.62 12.54
N GLY A 297 -7.23 31.88 11.22
CA GLY A 297 -6.59 33.06 10.65
C GLY A 297 -7.23 34.37 11.12
N PHE A 298 -8.58 34.42 11.16
CA PHE A 298 -9.30 35.58 11.70
C PHE A 298 -9.05 35.77 13.19
N ASP A 299 -9.10 34.68 13.97
CA ASP A 299 -8.80 34.69 15.40
C ASP A 299 -7.40 35.24 15.67
N TYR A 300 -6.38 34.68 15.01
CA TYR A 300 -4.98 35.09 15.15
C TYR A 300 -4.79 36.57 14.82
N PHE A 301 -5.33 37.04 13.69
CA PHE A 301 -5.19 38.43 13.26
C PHE A 301 -5.85 39.40 14.24
N ARG A 302 -7.06 39.09 14.71
CA ARG A 302 -7.80 39.90 15.69
C ARG A 302 -7.07 39.96 17.04
N LYS A 303 -6.60 38.82 17.55
CA LYS A 303 -5.88 38.73 18.82
C LYS A 303 -4.52 39.43 18.75
N MET A 304 -3.78 39.30 17.67
CA MET A 304 -2.52 40.03 17.46
C MET A 304 -2.72 41.55 17.46
N GLN A 305 -3.81 42.06 16.86
CA GLN A 305 -4.16 43.48 16.93
C GLN A 305 -4.50 43.94 18.35
N ALA A 306 -5.10 43.07 19.17
CA ALA A 306 -5.45 43.35 20.56
C ALA A 306 -4.21 43.29 21.49
N LEU A 307 -3.33 42.32 21.30
CA LEU A 307 -2.09 42.15 22.07
C LEU A 307 -1.06 43.24 21.78
N TYR A 308 -0.99 43.77 20.56
CA TYR A 308 -0.18 44.96 20.27
C TYR A 308 -0.61 46.19 21.10
N ARG A 309 -1.83 46.20 21.64
CA ARG A 309 -2.38 47.31 22.43
C ARG A 309 -2.26 47.12 23.95
N ARG A 310 -2.02 45.91 24.45
CA ARG A 310 -1.89 45.66 25.90
C ARG A 310 -0.88 44.55 26.16
N ARG A 311 0.17 44.90 26.90
CA ARG A 311 1.04 43.94 27.60
C ARG A 311 0.65 44.01 29.07
N ARG A 312 0.23 42.90 29.69
CA ARG A 312 0.00 42.81 31.14
C ARG A 312 0.47 41.48 31.71
N GLU A 313 0.82 41.58 32.99
CA GLU A 313 1.50 40.64 33.87
C GLU A 313 0.64 39.44 34.31
N TRP A 314 1.32 38.38 34.72
CA TRP A 314 0.78 37.08 35.12
C TRP A 314 0.79 37.01 36.65
N GLU A 315 -0.37 36.83 37.28
CA GLU A 315 -0.47 36.51 38.72
C GLU A 315 -1.33 35.25 38.92
N HIS A 316 -0.90 34.40 39.86
CA HIS A 316 -1.46 33.07 40.14
C HIS A 316 -2.35 33.12 41.39
N PRO A 317 -3.62 32.69 41.26
CA PRO A 317 -4.01 31.40 41.80
C PRO A 317 -4.50 30.46 40.68
N GLY A 318 -4.10 29.19 40.71
CA GLY A 318 -4.44 28.21 39.68
C GLY A 318 -5.81 27.57 39.92
N TYR A 319 -6.68 27.59 38.91
CA TYR A 319 -7.95 26.86 38.88
C TYR A 319 -7.75 25.42 38.38
N GLU A 320 -8.28 24.40 39.06
CA GLU A 320 -8.14 22.99 38.67
C GLU A 320 -9.06 22.63 37.49
N ARG A 321 -8.53 22.75 36.27
CA ARG A 321 -9.22 22.44 35.01
C ARG A 321 -9.35 20.93 34.78
N LEU A 322 -8.25 20.17 34.91
CA LEU A 322 -8.19 18.73 34.65
C LEU A 322 -7.66 17.95 35.87
N ASN A 323 -8.45 16.98 36.33
CA ASN A 323 -8.04 16.10 37.42
C ASN A 323 -7.03 15.04 36.93
N ARG A 324 -6.50 14.22 37.86
CA ARG A 324 -5.51 13.19 37.54
C ARG A 324 -6.02 12.15 36.51
N SER A 325 -7.28 11.71 36.62
CA SER A 325 -7.86 10.73 35.70
C SER A 325 -8.00 11.30 34.28
N GLU A 326 -8.49 12.53 34.15
CA GLU A 326 -8.66 13.23 32.89
C GLU A 326 -7.29 13.44 32.18
N ARG A 327 -6.25 13.80 32.94
CA ARG A 327 -4.88 13.92 32.41
C ARG A 327 -4.29 12.60 31.92
N VAL A 328 -4.47 11.52 32.68
CA VAL A 328 -4.00 10.18 32.26
C VAL A 328 -4.71 9.74 30.98
N GLN A 329 -6.04 9.93 30.89
CA GLN A 329 -6.81 9.65 29.67
C GLN A 329 -6.28 10.46 28.47
N HIS A 330 -5.99 11.74 28.68
CA HIS A 330 -5.45 12.60 27.64
C HIS A 330 -4.07 12.13 27.14
N VAL A 331 -3.12 11.84 28.04
CA VAL A 331 -1.78 11.36 27.68
C VAL A 331 -1.85 10.01 26.93
N LEU A 332 -2.70 9.10 27.39
CA LEU A 332 -2.93 7.82 26.69
C LEU A 332 -3.51 8.04 25.30
N THR A 333 -4.50 8.94 25.17
CA THR A 333 -5.13 9.26 23.88
C THR A 333 -4.12 9.91 22.93
N PHE A 334 -3.35 10.89 23.39
CA PHE A 334 -2.29 11.55 22.62
C PHE A 334 -1.26 10.54 22.11
N THR A 335 -0.67 9.75 23.01
CA THR A 335 0.39 8.80 22.65
C THR A 335 -0.10 7.72 21.69
N THR A 336 -1.30 7.18 21.92
CA THR A 336 -1.89 6.17 21.02
C THR A 336 -2.29 6.75 19.67
N PHE A 337 -2.87 7.96 19.64
CA PHE A 337 -3.24 8.65 18.40
C PHE A 337 -2.04 8.85 17.47
N PHE A 338 -0.96 9.46 17.97
CA PHE A 338 0.23 9.69 17.15
C PHE A 338 0.89 8.37 16.70
N THR A 339 0.89 7.34 17.56
CA THR A 339 1.38 6.02 17.17
C THR A 339 0.55 5.41 16.03
N LEU A 340 -0.77 5.52 16.08
CA LEU A 340 -1.69 5.05 15.04
C LEU A 340 -1.49 5.80 13.72
N VAL A 341 -1.34 7.13 13.78
CA VAL A 341 -1.10 8.00 12.61
C VAL A 341 0.21 7.62 11.91
N ILE A 342 1.31 7.51 12.67
CA ILE A 342 2.64 7.19 12.13
C ILE A 342 2.65 5.80 11.50
N THR A 343 2.15 4.80 12.23
CA THR A 343 2.14 3.40 11.75
C THR A 343 1.16 3.19 10.58
N GLY A 344 0.04 3.91 10.56
CA GLY A 344 -0.96 3.86 9.49
C GLY A 344 -0.48 4.48 8.18
N PHE A 345 0.01 5.73 8.21
CA PHE A 345 0.47 6.41 6.99
C PHE A 345 1.72 5.78 6.37
N ALA A 346 2.54 5.11 7.17
CA ALA A 346 3.67 4.32 6.69
C ALA A 346 3.27 3.12 5.79
N LEU A 347 1.99 2.77 5.69
CA LEU A 347 1.50 1.76 4.71
C LEU A 347 1.33 2.34 3.30
N LYS A 348 0.97 3.62 3.19
CA LYS A 348 0.64 4.26 1.91
C LYS A 348 1.78 5.09 1.35
N PHE A 349 2.55 5.76 2.22
CA PHE A 349 3.63 6.64 1.82
C PHE A 349 4.99 6.00 2.12
N LYS A 350 5.91 6.06 1.15
CA LYS A 350 7.32 5.70 1.37
C LYS A 350 7.97 6.82 2.18
N TRP A 351 7.89 6.73 3.50
CA TRP A 351 8.58 7.67 4.38
C TRP A 351 10.02 7.24 4.60
N SER A 352 10.91 8.20 4.85
CA SER A 352 12.31 7.97 5.24
C SER A 352 12.48 8.01 6.76
N ILE A 353 11.51 7.49 7.55
CA ILE A 353 11.64 7.42 9.01
C ILE A 353 12.48 6.18 9.39
N PRO A 354 13.62 6.34 10.09
CA PRO A 354 14.38 5.21 10.63
C PRO A 354 13.51 4.26 11.46
N LEU A 355 13.79 2.94 11.46
CA LEU A 355 13.02 1.83 12.08
C LEU A 355 11.70 1.39 11.40
N VAL A 356 10.93 2.30 10.80
CA VAL A 356 9.60 1.97 10.22
C VAL A 356 9.64 1.84 8.70
N ALA A 357 10.60 2.52 8.05
CA ALA A 357 10.74 2.55 6.60
C ALA A 357 11.51 1.37 5.99
N ASP A 358 12.25 0.61 6.80
CA ASP A 358 13.03 -0.52 6.31
C ASP A 358 12.12 -1.72 6.03
N GLN A 359 12.37 -2.40 4.91
CA GLN A 359 11.60 -3.56 4.42
C GLN A 359 11.57 -4.72 5.43
N THR A 360 12.42 -4.66 6.46
CA THR A 360 12.64 -5.65 7.49
C THR A 360 11.64 -5.57 8.67
N ASN A 361 10.89 -4.48 8.86
CA ASN A 361 10.04 -4.27 10.05
C ASN A 361 8.52 -4.22 9.78
N VAL A 362 8.05 -4.93 8.75
CA VAL A 362 6.61 -5.10 8.45
C VAL A 362 5.84 -5.67 9.67
N PHE A 363 6.49 -6.56 10.42
CA PHE A 363 5.96 -7.15 11.65
C PHE A 363 5.73 -6.10 12.74
N LEU A 364 6.76 -5.30 13.04
CA LEU A 364 6.72 -4.28 14.10
C LEU A 364 5.64 -3.22 13.80
N ARG A 365 5.49 -2.82 12.54
CA ARG A 365 4.47 -1.85 12.12
C ARG A 365 3.05 -2.39 12.27
N GLY A 366 2.79 -3.60 11.76
CA GLY A 366 1.45 -4.20 11.80
C GLY A 366 1.00 -4.50 13.24
N TRP A 367 1.89 -5.06 14.06
CA TRP A 367 1.59 -5.30 15.47
C TRP A 367 1.54 -4.03 16.30
N GLY A 368 2.42 -3.07 16.04
CA GLY A 368 2.42 -1.76 16.71
C GLY A 368 1.11 -1.00 16.50
N HIS A 369 0.60 -0.98 15.26
CA HIS A 369 -0.69 -0.36 14.96
C HIS A 369 -1.85 -1.01 15.74
N ARG A 370 -1.88 -2.35 15.77
CA ARG A 370 -2.92 -3.12 16.50
C ARG A 370 -2.84 -2.94 18.01
N ALA A 371 -1.63 -2.95 18.58
CA ALA A 371 -1.44 -2.71 20.00
C ALA A 371 -1.90 -1.31 20.42
N ALA A 372 -1.52 -0.28 19.63
CA ALA A 372 -1.98 1.09 19.84
C ALA A 372 -3.50 1.21 19.70
N ALA A 373 -4.11 0.49 18.74
CA ALA A 373 -5.56 0.48 18.55
C ALA A 373 -6.29 -0.11 19.76
N VAL A 374 -5.82 -1.25 20.29
CA VAL A 374 -6.39 -1.85 21.51
C VAL A 374 -6.30 -0.90 22.69
N LEU A 375 -5.16 -0.22 22.87
CA LEU A 375 -4.99 0.75 23.94
C LEU A 375 -5.89 1.98 23.77
N MET A 376 -6.06 2.47 22.54
CA MET A 376 -7.01 3.55 22.22
C MET A 376 -8.45 3.13 22.53
N ILE A 377 -8.86 1.92 22.14
CA ILE A 377 -10.19 1.38 22.42
C ILE A 377 -10.41 1.24 23.93
N ALA A 378 -9.43 0.69 24.66
CA ALA A 378 -9.49 0.56 26.11
C ALA A 378 -9.59 1.93 26.80
N THR A 379 -8.82 2.92 26.33
CA THR A 379 -8.88 4.30 26.81
C THR A 379 -10.24 4.94 26.52
N SER A 380 -10.81 4.69 25.35
CA SER A 380 -12.15 5.18 24.97
C SER A 380 -13.26 4.55 25.83
N ILE A 381 -13.17 3.24 26.10
CA ILE A 381 -14.10 2.53 27.01
C ILE A 381 -13.96 3.09 28.44
N TYR A 382 -12.74 3.30 28.91
CA TYR A 382 -12.47 3.91 30.21
C TYR A 382 -13.05 5.33 30.30
N HIS A 383 -12.91 6.13 29.24
CA HIS A 383 -13.51 7.46 29.15
C HIS A 383 -15.04 7.41 29.23
N LEU A 384 -15.68 6.51 28.47
CA LEU A 384 -17.13 6.30 28.52
C LEU A 384 -17.59 5.87 29.92
N PHE A 385 -16.86 4.95 30.56
CA PHE A 385 -17.16 4.53 31.93
C PHE A 385 -17.02 5.71 32.90
N TYR A 386 -15.95 6.49 32.80
CA TYR A 386 -15.75 7.70 33.62
C TYR A 386 -16.90 8.71 33.42
N ALA A 387 -17.26 8.99 32.17
CA ALA A 387 -18.31 9.93 31.81
C ALA A 387 -19.70 9.52 32.31
N VAL A 388 -20.02 8.22 32.32
CA VAL A 388 -21.35 7.72 32.74
C VAL A 388 -21.43 7.50 34.25
N PHE A 389 -20.39 6.91 34.85
CA PHE A 389 -20.49 6.43 36.24
C PHE A 389 -20.01 7.44 37.28
N THR A 390 -19.20 8.43 36.92
CA THR A 390 -18.76 9.47 37.87
C THR A 390 -19.67 10.70 37.82
N ALA A 391 -19.89 11.35 38.98
CA ALA A 391 -20.70 12.57 39.05
C ALA A 391 -20.09 13.71 38.22
N ARG A 392 -18.76 13.87 38.30
CA ARG A 392 -17.99 14.85 37.50
C ARG A 392 -18.09 14.55 36.00
N GLY A 393 -17.91 13.29 35.60
CA GLY A 393 -18.01 12.87 34.21
C GLY A 393 -19.40 13.13 33.61
N ARG A 394 -20.48 12.82 34.34
CA ARG A 394 -21.85 13.06 33.86
C ARG A 394 -22.13 14.55 33.67
N GLY A 395 -21.73 15.38 34.63
CA GLY A 395 -21.90 16.83 34.53
C GLY A 395 -21.12 17.42 33.35
N GLN A 396 -19.87 16.98 33.16
CA GLN A 396 -19.08 17.39 32.00
C GLN A 396 -19.68 16.92 30.67
N LEU A 397 -20.19 15.68 30.60
CA LEU A 397 -20.83 15.15 29.38
C LEU A 397 -22.06 15.97 28.98
N VAL A 398 -22.89 16.36 29.95
CA VAL A 398 -24.06 17.22 29.71
C VAL A 398 -23.62 18.60 29.22
N ARG A 399 -22.61 19.21 29.86
CA ARG A 399 -22.05 20.50 29.43
C ARG A 399 -21.38 20.44 28.05
N MET A 400 -20.96 19.26 27.60
CA MET A 400 -20.33 19.04 26.30
C MET A 400 -21.35 18.92 25.15
N LEU A 401 -22.63 18.70 25.44
CA LEU A 401 -23.66 18.63 24.42
C LEU A 401 -23.93 20.01 23.81
N PRO A 402 -24.05 20.12 22.47
CA PRO A 402 -24.40 21.37 21.81
C PRO A 402 -25.77 21.87 22.24
N CYS A 403 -25.88 23.16 22.51
CA CYS A 403 -27.13 23.85 22.81
C CYS A 403 -27.31 25.07 21.90
N TRP A 404 -28.48 25.69 21.93
CA TRP A 404 -28.78 26.85 21.08
C TRP A 404 -27.83 28.04 21.32
N LYS A 405 -27.35 28.21 22.56
CA LYS A 405 -26.36 29.23 22.89
C LYS A 405 -25.05 29.06 22.09
N ASP A 406 -24.63 27.83 21.79
CA ASP A 406 -23.42 27.60 21.00
C ASP A 406 -23.54 28.17 19.58
N ALA A 407 -24.74 28.10 18.97
CA ALA A 407 -24.99 28.71 17.67
C ALA A 407 -24.98 30.24 17.73
N GLU A 408 -25.54 30.82 18.79
CA GLU A 408 -25.45 32.27 19.05
C GLU A 408 -24.02 32.71 19.26
N ASP A 409 -23.23 31.93 20.01
CA ASP A 409 -21.83 32.16 20.29
C ASP A 409 -20.98 32.10 19.01
N VAL A 410 -21.25 31.15 18.09
CA VAL A 410 -20.63 31.11 16.75
C VAL A 410 -20.88 32.39 15.97
N VAL A 411 -22.15 32.82 15.86
CA VAL A 411 -22.53 34.04 15.14
C VAL A 411 -21.92 35.27 15.81
N GLY A 412 -21.94 35.33 17.13
CA GLY A 412 -21.32 36.39 17.93
C GLY A 412 -19.82 36.48 17.70
N THR A 413 -19.12 35.35 17.67
CA THR A 413 -17.69 35.29 17.40
C THR A 413 -17.37 35.73 15.97
N ILE A 414 -18.14 35.30 14.97
CA ILE A 414 -17.97 35.75 13.58
C ILE A 414 -18.15 37.26 13.49
N ARG A 415 -19.21 37.82 14.11
CA ARG A 415 -19.43 39.27 14.14
C ARG A 415 -18.29 40.03 14.81
N TYR A 416 -17.76 39.50 15.91
CA TYR A 416 -16.58 40.05 16.57
C TYR A 416 -15.34 40.01 15.66
N TYR A 417 -15.09 38.89 14.99
CA TYR A 417 -13.97 38.77 14.05
C TYR A 417 -14.10 39.70 12.84
N LEU A 418 -15.32 39.95 12.35
CA LEU A 418 -15.59 40.94 11.31
C LEU A 418 -15.55 42.39 11.81
N GLY A 419 -15.34 42.62 13.12
CA GLY A 419 -15.33 43.96 13.73
C GLY A 419 -16.70 44.60 13.89
N LEU A 420 -17.78 43.83 13.73
CA LEU A 420 -19.18 44.26 13.86
C LEU A 420 -19.68 44.22 15.31
N ALA A 421 -18.92 43.62 16.22
CA ALA A 421 -19.19 43.60 17.65
C ALA A 421 -17.98 44.12 18.43
N GLY A 422 -18.23 44.91 19.48
CA GLY A 422 -17.17 45.55 20.28
C GLY A 422 -16.50 44.65 21.32
N HIS A 423 -17.09 43.48 21.61
CA HIS A 423 -16.57 42.53 22.59
C HIS A 423 -16.73 41.09 22.11
N LYS A 424 -15.84 40.21 22.58
CA LYS A 424 -15.92 38.76 22.37
C LYS A 424 -17.13 38.21 23.16
N PRO A 425 -17.86 37.18 22.65
CA PRO A 425 -18.88 36.48 23.43
C PRO A 425 -18.28 35.83 24.68
N LYS A 426 -19.08 35.73 25.74
CA LYS A 426 -18.70 35.01 26.97
C LYS A 426 -19.06 33.54 26.83
N PHE A 427 -18.06 32.67 26.99
CA PHE A 427 -18.22 31.22 26.93
C PHE A 427 -18.32 30.59 28.31
N ASP A 428 -18.94 29.41 28.34
CA ASP A 428 -19.04 28.52 29.50
C ASP A 428 -17.76 27.67 29.64
N ARG A 429 -17.78 26.67 30.54
CA ARG A 429 -16.69 25.71 30.78
C ARG A 429 -16.15 25.07 29.49
N PHE A 430 -17.01 24.88 28.50
CA PHE A 430 -16.61 24.46 27.16
C PHE A 430 -17.19 25.43 26.13
N SER A 431 -16.33 26.01 25.33
CA SER A 431 -16.68 26.79 24.16
C SER A 431 -17.25 25.91 23.05
N TYR A 432 -17.95 26.52 22.07
CA TYR A 432 -18.43 25.78 20.89
C TYR A 432 -17.28 25.11 20.11
N VAL A 433 -16.08 25.67 20.17
CA VAL A 433 -14.85 25.13 19.55
C VAL A 433 -14.47 23.83 20.23
N GLU A 434 -14.35 23.81 21.56
CA GLU A 434 -14.01 22.62 22.34
C GLU A 434 -15.08 21.53 22.21
N LYS A 435 -16.37 21.90 22.20
CA LYS A 435 -17.47 20.96 21.98
C LYS A 435 -17.42 20.32 20.59
N ALA A 436 -17.17 21.12 19.56
CA ALA A 436 -17.04 20.62 18.19
C ALA A 436 -15.84 19.67 18.05
N GLU A 437 -14.70 19.99 18.67
CA GLU A 437 -13.52 19.11 18.73
C GLU A 437 -13.83 17.77 19.39
N TYR A 438 -14.46 17.80 20.56
CA TYR A 438 -14.81 16.59 21.30
C TYR A 438 -15.75 15.69 20.49
N LEU A 439 -16.82 16.25 19.91
CA LEU A 439 -17.76 15.48 19.10
C LEU A 439 -17.12 14.92 17.83
N ALA A 440 -16.27 15.69 17.17
CA ALA A 440 -15.52 15.23 16.00
C ALA A 440 -14.57 14.07 16.37
N LEU A 441 -13.87 14.16 17.52
CA LEU A 441 -13.01 13.08 18.01
C LEU A 441 -13.81 11.82 18.36
N VAL A 442 -14.94 11.94 19.05
CA VAL A 442 -15.81 10.81 19.40
C VAL A 442 -16.35 10.12 18.14
N TRP A 443 -16.88 10.90 17.19
CA TRP A 443 -17.35 10.38 15.90
C TRP A 443 -16.23 9.70 15.12
N GLY A 444 -15.09 10.39 14.95
CA GLY A 444 -13.93 9.85 14.25
C GLY A 444 -13.44 8.56 14.89
N THR A 445 -13.44 8.47 16.22
CA THR A 445 -13.06 7.25 16.95
C THR A 445 -14.01 6.10 16.65
N ILE A 446 -15.33 6.33 16.65
CA ILE A 446 -16.32 5.30 16.31
C ILE A 446 -16.09 4.80 14.88
N VAL A 447 -15.94 5.70 13.92
CA VAL A 447 -15.70 5.36 12.51
C VAL A 447 -14.40 4.56 12.37
N MET A 448 -13.31 5.02 12.98
CA MET A 448 -11.99 4.36 12.95
C MET A 448 -12.01 2.99 13.60
N VAL A 449 -12.70 2.83 14.72
CA VAL A 449 -12.87 1.55 15.41
C VAL A 449 -13.67 0.59 14.54
N VAL A 450 -14.86 0.97 14.07
CA VAL A 450 -15.72 0.09 13.25
C VAL A 450 -15.00 -0.35 11.98
N THR A 451 -14.43 0.60 11.23
CA THR A 451 -13.69 0.27 10.00
C THR A 451 -12.42 -0.53 10.31
N GLY A 452 -11.71 -0.23 11.39
CA GLY A 452 -10.54 -0.98 11.83
C GLY A 452 -10.87 -2.44 12.19
N PHE A 453 -11.98 -2.69 12.89
CA PHE A 453 -12.44 -4.04 13.21
C PHE A 453 -12.79 -4.84 11.95
N LEU A 454 -13.48 -4.21 10.98
CA LEU A 454 -13.80 -4.86 9.70
C LEU A 454 -12.53 -5.31 8.96
N LEU A 455 -11.47 -4.50 9.00
CA LEU A 455 -10.19 -4.78 8.36
C LEU A 455 -9.32 -5.76 9.15
N TRP A 456 -9.37 -5.73 10.49
CA TRP A 456 -8.64 -6.65 11.35
C TRP A 456 -9.18 -8.07 11.19
N PHE A 457 -10.49 -8.25 11.31
CA PHE A 457 -11.16 -9.54 11.21
C PHE A 457 -11.65 -9.82 9.79
N LYS A 458 -10.82 -9.52 8.79
CA LYS A 458 -11.19 -9.58 7.36
C LYS A 458 -11.90 -10.89 6.98
N ASP A 459 -11.40 -12.04 7.42
CA ASP A 459 -11.97 -13.34 7.01
C ASP A 459 -13.38 -13.56 7.59
N GLU A 460 -13.67 -13.00 8.76
CA GLU A 460 -15.03 -13.01 9.32
C GLU A 460 -15.91 -11.96 8.63
N SER A 461 -15.41 -10.73 8.46
CA SER A 461 -16.10 -9.65 7.75
C SER A 461 -16.54 -10.08 6.35
N LEU A 462 -15.68 -10.82 5.64
CA LEU A 462 -15.88 -11.30 4.27
C LEU A 462 -16.88 -12.46 4.14
N LYS A 463 -17.26 -13.11 5.24
CA LYS A 463 -18.39 -14.06 5.23
C LYS A 463 -19.72 -13.33 5.06
N HIS A 464 -19.82 -12.13 5.63
CA HIS A 464 -21.05 -11.34 5.70
C HIS A 464 -21.08 -10.19 4.70
N LEU A 465 -19.91 -9.66 4.30
CA LEU A 465 -19.76 -8.53 3.39
C LEU A 465 -19.10 -8.96 2.08
N PRO A 466 -19.53 -8.37 0.94
CA PRO A 466 -18.81 -8.52 -0.32
C PRO A 466 -17.45 -7.80 -0.26
N MET A 467 -16.52 -8.18 -1.14
CA MET A 467 -15.15 -7.63 -1.17
C MET A 467 -15.12 -6.09 -1.25
N TRP A 468 -16.01 -5.50 -2.04
CA TRP A 468 -16.08 -4.05 -2.16
C TRP A 468 -16.45 -3.34 -0.84
N GLY A 469 -17.08 -4.03 0.11
CA GLY A 469 -17.38 -3.50 1.44
C GLY A 469 -16.12 -3.25 2.27
N LEU A 470 -15.15 -4.18 2.22
CA LEU A 470 -13.84 -3.98 2.87
C LEU A 470 -13.02 -2.89 2.18
N ASP A 471 -13.14 -2.77 0.87
CA ASP A 471 -12.49 -1.67 0.15
C ASP A 471 -13.07 -0.31 0.57
N VAL A 472 -14.40 -0.21 0.73
CA VAL A 472 -15.05 1.00 1.26
C VAL A 472 -14.60 1.27 2.69
N ALA A 473 -14.55 0.25 3.56
CA ALA A 473 -14.02 0.41 4.92
C ALA A 473 -12.57 0.91 4.91
N THR A 474 -11.73 0.43 3.99
CA THR A 474 -10.34 0.90 3.82
C THR A 474 -10.28 2.37 3.41
N ILE A 475 -11.15 2.80 2.49
CA ILE A 475 -11.24 4.20 2.05
C ILE A 475 -11.68 5.09 3.20
N ILE A 476 -12.76 4.72 3.89
CA ILE A 476 -13.29 5.47 5.04
C ILE A 476 -12.21 5.58 6.12
N HIS A 477 -11.60 4.47 6.52
CA HIS A 477 -10.53 4.47 7.53
C HIS A 477 -9.37 5.39 7.15
N TYR A 478 -8.98 5.37 5.87
CA TYR A 478 -7.87 6.21 5.38
C TYR A 478 -8.23 7.70 5.35
N TYR A 479 -9.39 8.08 4.81
CA TYR A 479 -9.78 9.49 4.73
C TYR A 479 -10.17 10.07 6.07
N GLU A 480 -10.80 9.27 6.94
CA GLU A 480 -11.06 9.66 8.32
C GLU A 480 -9.74 9.88 9.09
N ALA A 481 -8.73 9.04 8.88
CA ALA A 481 -7.40 9.26 9.46
C ALA A 481 -6.78 10.58 8.98
N ILE A 482 -6.93 10.95 7.70
CA ILE A 482 -6.50 12.26 7.18
C ILE A 482 -7.27 13.39 7.86
N LEU A 483 -8.60 13.30 7.86
CA LEU A 483 -9.46 14.33 8.42
C LEU A 483 -9.14 14.55 9.90
N ALA A 484 -9.07 13.47 10.69
CA ALA A 484 -8.73 13.53 12.11
C ALA A 484 -7.33 14.11 12.33
N THR A 485 -6.32 13.68 11.55
CA THR A 485 -4.97 14.23 11.65
C THR A 485 -4.95 15.72 11.36
N LEU A 486 -5.54 16.15 10.25
CA LEU A 486 -5.58 17.56 9.87
C LEU A 486 -6.38 18.40 10.88
N ALA A 487 -7.51 17.90 11.39
CA ALA A 487 -8.27 18.57 12.43
C ALA A 487 -7.43 18.76 13.70
N ILE A 488 -6.69 17.75 14.13
CA ILE A 488 -5.79 17.89 15.29
C ILE A 488 -4.69 18.92 15.01
N PHE A 489 -4.04 18.88 13.86
CA PHE A 489 -2.93 19.80 13.55
C PHE A 489 -3.37 21.25 13.30
N VAL A 490 -4.47 21.44 12.57
CA VAL A 490 -4.93 22.77 12.15
C VAL A 490 -5.73 23.46 13.24
N TRP A 491 -6.56 22.69 13.97
CA TRP A 491 -7.54 23.24 14.89
C TRP A 491 -7.09 23.05 16.34
N HIS A 492 -6.95 21.79 16.79
CA HIS A 492 -6.60 21.52 18.19
C HIS A 492 -5.23 22.09 18.60
N LEU A 493 -4.18 21.79 17.84
CA LEU A 493 -2.82 22.30 18.14
C LEU A 493 -2.72 23.83 17.96
N TYR A 494 -3.56 24.45 17.14
CA TYR A 494 -3.62 25.91 17.05
C TYR A 494 -4.03 26.51 18.39
N TYR A 495 -5.11 26.02 19.00
CA TYR A 495 -5.62 26.53 20.28
C TYR A 495 -4.66 26.26 21.47
N VAL A 496 -3.80 25.26 21.36
CA VAL A 496 -2.84 24.89 22.41
C VAL A 496 -1.49 25.60 22.26
N PHE A 497 -0.92 25.69 21.05
CA PHE A 497 0.45 26.15 20.80
C PHE A 497 0.58 27.49 20.08
N VAL A 498 -0.39 27.84 19.22
CA VAL A 498 -0.27 28.98 18.30
C VAL A 498 -1.12 30.16 18.75
N ASN A 499 -2.23 29.91 19.45
CA ASN A 499 -3.12 30.93 19.95
C ASN A 499 -2.34 31.93 20.82
N PRO A 500 -2.32 33.23 20.43
CA PRO A 500 -1.53 34.24 21.10
C PRO A 500 -1.86 34.44 22.59
N ASP A 501 -3.07 34.08 23.02
CA ASP A 501 -3.49 34.21 24.41
C ASP A 501 -2.76 33.25 25.35
N PHE A 502 -2.21 32.14 24.83
CA PHE A 502 -1.56 31.08 25.60
C PHE A 502 -0.08 30.90 25.27
N ALA A 503 0.57 31.90 24.67
CA ALA A 503 1.95 31.77 24.22
C ALA A 503 2.91 31.47 25.39
N PRO A 504 3.83 30.48 25.28
CA PRO A 504 4.09 29.62 24.10
C PRO A 504 3.24 28.35 24.01
N MET A 505 2.59 27.91 25.10
CA MET A 505 1.55 26.86 25.07
C MET A 505 0.73 26.82 26.37
N SER A 506 -0.50 26.28 26.33
CA SER A 506 -1.26 25.91 27.54
C SER A 506 -0.72 24.61 28.16
N PHE A 507 -0.40 24.64 29.46
CA PHE A 507 0.11 23.48 30.22
C PHE A 507 -0.98 22.69 30.96
N SER A 508 -2.25 23.11 30.83
CA SER A 508 -3.39 22.53 31.53
C SER A 508 -3.55 21.01 31.33
N TRP A 509 -3.13 20.46 30.19
CA TRP A 509 -3.17 19.02 29.91
C TRP A 509 -2.10 18.19 30.65
N ILE A 510 -1.06 18.84 31.20
CA ILE A 510 0.00 18.22 32.00
C ILE A 510 -0.22 18.48 33.50
N ASP A 511 -0.36 19.75 33.90
CA ASP A 511 -0.43 20.14 35.31
C ASP A 511 -1.87 20.19 35.86
N GLY A 512 -2.87 20.27 34.98
CA GLY A 512 -4.28 20.33 35.32
C GLY A 512 -4.77 21.72 35.71
N LYS A 513 -3.97 22.77 35.58
CA LYS A 513 -4.24 24.10 36.15
C LYS A 513 -4.46 25.15 35.05
N LEU A 514 -5.24 26.19 35.37
CA LEU A 514 -5.48 27.36 34.52
C LEU A 514 -5.34 28.66 35.33
N SER A 515 -4.81 29.73 34.73
CA SER A 515 -4.68 31.03 35.41
C SER A 515 -6.03 31.76 35.47
N ARG A 516 -6.17 32.73 36.40
CA ARG A 516 -7.37 33.58 36.46
C ARG A 516 -7.60 34.35 35.16
N HIS A 517 -6.54 34.92 34.60
CA HIS A 517 -6.59 35.66 33.35
C HIS A 517 -7.19 34.82 32.21
N ASP A 518 -6.75 33.58 32.11
CA ASP A 518 -7.23 32.65 31.08
C ASP A 518 -8.69 32.25 31.31
N MET A 519 -9.10 32.06 32.57
CA MET A 519 -10.50 31.86 32.93
C MET A 519 -11.37 33.06 32.51
N GLU A 520 -10.90 34.29 32.71
CA GLU A 520 -11.63 35.51 32.34
C GLU A 520 -11.79 35.68 30.81
N HIS A 521 -10.81 35.21 30.02
CA HIS A 521 -10.80 35.41 28.56
C HIS A 521 -11.40 34.28 27.74
N GLU A 522 -11.31 33.03 28.22
CA GLU A 522 -11.81 31.87 27.50
C GLU A 522 -13.00 31.18 28.18
N HIS A 523 -13.20 31.37 29.49
CA HIS A 523 -14.25 30.68 30.27
C HIS A 523 -15.00 31.61 31.23
N ALA A 524 -15.33 32.82 30.76
CA ALA A 524 -15.86 33.89 31.60
C ALA A 524 -17.13 33.51 32.39
N LEU A 525 -18.05 32.72 31.80
CA LEU A 525 -19.27 32.30 32.50
C LEU A 525 -18.99 31.26 33.57
N GLU A 526 -18.00 30.39 33.37
CA GLU A 526 -17.58 29.42 34.40
C GLU A 526 -16.93 30.15 35.58
N LEU A 527 -16.12 31.18 35.32
CA LEU A 527 -15.54 32.00 36.38
C LEU A 527 -16.63 32.71 37.20
N GLU A 528 -17.63 33.29 36.53
CA GLU A 528 -18.79 33.92 37.19
C GLU A 528 -19.57 32.91 38.05
N GLU A 529 -19.72 31.67 37.59
CA GLU A 529 -20.32 30.55 38.34
C GLU A 529 -19.52 30.23 39.61
N ILE A 530 -18.19 30.07 39.50
CA ILE A 530 -17.28 29.80 40.62
C ILE A 530 -17.35 30.91 41.67
N GLU A 531 -17.24 32.17 41.22
CA GLU A 531 -17.32 33.33 42.11
C GLU A 531 -18.70 33.42 42.80
N ALA A 532 -19.78 33.02 42.12
CA ALA A 532 -21.10 32.98 42.72
C ALA A 532 -21.21 31.93 43.83
N TYR A 533 -20.63 30.74 43.67
CA TYR A 533 -20.54 29.74 44.74
C TYR A 533 -19.66 30.23 45.90
N GLY A 534 -18.52 30.84 45.61
CA GLY A 534 -17.63 31.44 46.61
C GLY A 534 -18.33 32.52 47.44
N ARG A 535 -19.11 33.40 46.81
CA ARG A 535 -19.96 34.40 47.49
C ARG A 535 -21.03 33.79 48.40
N ARG A 536 -21.53 32.60 48.06
CA ARG A 536 -22.52 31.86 48.87
C ARG A 536 -21.90 30.97 49.96
N GLY A 537 -20.57 30.80 49.97
CA GLY A 537 -19.90 29.88 50.89
C GLY A 537 -20.22 28.40 50.61
N GLU A 538 -20.69 28.09 49.40
CA GLU A 538 -21.08 26.75 48.98
C GLU A 538 -19.92 26.03 48.27
N ILE A 539 -19.83 24.70 48.45
CA ILE A 539 -18.87 23.90 47.70
C ILE A 539 -19.43 23.68 46.29
N PRO A 540 -18.73 24.11 45.22
CA PRO A 540 -19.22 23.93 43.87
C PRO A 540 -19.40 22.43 43.54
N PRO A 541 -20.40 22.08 42.72
CA PRO A 541 -20.67 20.70 42.35
C PRO A 541 -19.47 20.08 41.60
N PRO A 542 -19.34 18.74 41.57
CA PRO A 542 -18.12 18.06 41.10
C PRO A 542 -17.69 18.35 39.66
N ASP A 543 -18.60 18.86 38.83
CA ASP A 543 -18.42 19.22 37.43
C ASP A 543 -17.93 20.66 37.20
N VAL A 544 -17.92 21.50 38.25
CA VAL A 544 -17.41 22.88 38.23
C VAL A 544 -15.93 22.90 38.65
N THR A 545 -15.14 23.77 38.01
CA THR A 545 -13.73 23.94 38.32
C THR A 545 -13.52 24.42 39.76
N ARG A 546 -12.61 23.77 40.49
CA ARG A 546 -12.28 24.13 41.88
C ARG A 546 -11.08 25.06 41.90
N ILE A 547 -11.04 25.98 42.86
CA ILE A 547 -9.83 26.74 43.16
C ILE A 547 -8.83 25.73 43.74
N ALA A 548 -7.63 25.61 43.14
CA ALA A 548 -6.62 24.73 43.71
C ALA A 548 -6.26 25.27 45.11
N PRO A 549 -6.20 24.42 46.15
CA PRO A 549 -5.75 24.87 47.46
C PRO A 549 -4.35 25.50 47.33
N GLU A 550 -4.15 26.62 48.01
CA GLU A 550 -2.80 27.13 48.28
C GLU A 550 -2.09 26.03 49.09
N GLU A 551 -1.09 25.39 48.48
CA GLU A 551 -0.25 24.32 49.02
C GLU A 551 -0.86 22.89 49.03
N GLU A 552 -0.42 22.08 48.04
CA GLU A 552 0.33 20.82 48.24
C GLU A 552 1.16 20.46 46.99
#